data_AF-A0A8T6SDX7-F1
#
_entry.id   AF-A0A8T6SDX7-F1
#
_cell.length_a   1.000
_cell.length_b   1.000
_cell.length_c   1.000
_cell.angle_alpha   90.00
_cell.angle_beta   90.00
_cell.angle_gamma   90.00
#
_symmetry.space_group_name_H-M   'P 1'
#
loop_
_entity.id
_entity.type
_entity.pdbx_description
1 polymer ?
#
loop_
_entity_poly.entity_id
_entity_poly.type
_entity_poly.pdbx_seq_one_letter_code
_entity_poly.pdbx_strand_id
1 'polypeptide(L)' 'MVCDLVVASENATFAVPEALIGAIPPVATLIGRYLIGKLNIGMMMLTGEPVTAQEAKNMGLANKVVPEEELELAA' A
#
# COMPACT_ATOMS: atom_id res chain seq x y z
N MET A 1 -3.40 -0.44 -6.24
CA MET A 1 -4.09 -1.72 -5.94
C MET A 1 -4.78 -2.30 -7.19
N VAL A 2 -4.19 -2.19 -8.39
CA VAL A 2 -4.79 -2.76 -9.61
C VAL A 2 -3.77 -3.48 -10.49
N CYS A 3 -2.50 -3.48 -10.08
CA CYS A 3 -1.44 -4.23 -10.73
C CYS A 3 -1.40 -5.66 -10.19
N ASP A 4 -0.99 -6.62 -11.02
CA ASP A 4 -0.81 -8.01 -10.61
C ASP A 4 0.41 -8.21 -9.70
N LEU A 5 1.47 -7.43 -9.95
CA LEU A 5 2.70 -7.43 -9.17
C LEU A 5 3.08 -6.01 -8.77
N VAL A 6 3.68 -5.88 -7.59
CA VAL A 6 4.14 -4.62 -7.02
C VAL A 6 5.57 -4.80 -6.50
N VAL A 7 6.50 -4.06 -7.10
CA VAL A 7 7.86 -3.86 -6.59
C VAL A 7 7.96 -2.42 -6.10
N ALA A 8 8.54 -2.22 -4.92
CA ALA A 8 8.68 -0.91 -4.31
C ALA A 8 10.14 -0.63 -3.92
N SER A 9 10.53 0.64 -3.96
CA SER A 9 11.77 1.08 -3.33
C SER A 9 11.66 1.00 -1.80
N GLU A 10 12.76 0.78 -1.10
CA GLU A 10 12.87 0.90 0.36
C GLU A 10 12.42 2.27 0.88
N ASN A 11 12.54 3.33 0.06
CA ASN A 11 12.14 4.69 0.42
C ASN A 11 10.64 4.96 0.17
N ALA A 12 9.91 4.03 -0.45
CA ALA A 12 8.51 4.23 -0.79
C ALA A 12 7.61 4.27 0.46
N THR A 13 6.55 5.08 0.37
CA THR A 13 5.53 5.21 1.41
C THR A 13 4.15 5.00 0.80
N PHE A 14 3.28 4.26 1.49
CA PHE A 14 1.92 3.94 1.03
C PHE A 14 0.89 4.47 2.02
N ALA A 15 -0.22 5.04 1.55
CA ALA A 15 -1.29 5.54 2.39
C ALA A 15 -2.65 5.49 1.69
N VAL A 16 -3.73 5.54 2.46
CA VAL A 16 -5.11 5.77 1.97
C VAL A 16 -5.70 6.98 2.72
N PRO A 17 -5.26 8.22 2.38
CA PRO A 17 -5.49 9.41 3.20
C PRO A 17 -6.86 10.07 2.99
N GLU A 18 -7.75 9.51 2.17
CA GLU A 18 -9.02 10.12 1.77
C GLU A 18 -9.92 10.48 2.97
N ALA A 19 -9.86 9.71 4.06
CA ALA A 19 -10.61 10.00 5.28
C ALA A 19 -10.24 11.37 5.91
N LEU A 20 -8.99 11.83 5.73
CA LEU A 20 -8.52 13.12 6.26
C LEU A 20 -9.22 14.32 5.62
N ILE A 21 -9.82 14.13 4.44
CA ILE A 21 -10.57 15.15 3.72
C ILE A 21 -12.07 14.83 3.65
N GLY A 22 -12.55 13.87 4.44
CA GLY A 22 -13.94 13.44 4.44
C GLY A 22 -14.37 12.71 3.15
N ALA A 23 -13.41 12.17 2.38
CA ALA A 23 -13.67 11.41 1.18
C ALA A 23 -13.58 9.90 1.44
N ILE A 24 -14.28 9.13 0.61
CA ILE A 24 -14.24 7.67 0.65
C ILE A 24 -13.24 7.18 -0.40
N PRO A 25 -12.27 6.31 -0.05
CA PRO A 25 -11.33 5.73 -1.00
C PRO A 25 -11.99 4.56 -1.75
N PRO A 26 -12.49 4.72 -3.00
CA PRO A 26 -13.40 3.75 -3.60
C PRO A 26 -12.73 2.41 -3.86
N VAL A 27 -11.50 2.45 -4.37
CA VAL A 27 -10.70 1.26 -4.69
C VAL A 27 -10.32 0.50 -3.41
N ALA A 28 -9.78 1.19 -2.41
CA ALA A 28 -9.39 0.56 -1.14
C ALA A 28 -10.60 -0.09 -0.43
N THR A 29 -11.75 0.58 -0.46
CA THR A 29 -13.00 0.09 0.14
C THR A 29 -13.49 -1.20 -0.53
N LEU A 30 -13.44 -1.25 -1.87
CA LEU A 30 -13.97 -2.38 -2.64
C LEU A 30 -13.03 -3.59 -2.61
N ILE A 31 -11.75 -3.38 -2.90
CA ILE A 31 -10.82 -4.49 -3.15
C ILE A 31 -9.72 -4.66 -2.11
N GLY A 32 -9.43 -3.64 -1.30
CA GLY A 32 -8.28 -3.67 -0.40
C GLY A 32 -8.35 -4.78 0.67
N ARG A 33 -9.56 -5.15 1.12
CA ARG A 33 -9.75 -6.29 2.05
C ARG A 33 -9.32 -7.63 1.48
N TYR A 34 -9.37 -7.81 0.16
CA TYR A 34 -8.96 -9.05 -0.51
C TYR A 34 -7.46 -9.09 -0.78
N LEU A 35 -6.80 -7.93 -0.81
CA LEU A 35 -5.37 -7.81 -1.06
C LEU A 35 -4.56 -7.94 0.23
N ILE A 36 -4.92 -7.17 1.27
CA ILE A 36 -4.09 -7.05 2.49
C ILE A 36 -4.86 -7.39 3.77
N GLY A 37 -6.09 -7.89 3.65
CA GLY A 37 -6.94 -8.24 4.77
C GLY A 37 -7.68 -7.04 5.39
N LYS A 38 -8.75 -7.33 6.13
CA LYS A 38 -9.67 -6.31 6.69
C LYS A 38 -8.99 -5.36 7.68
N LEU A 39 -8.08 -5.86 8.52
CA LEU A 39 -7.47 -5.06 9.58
C LEU A 39 -6.45 -4.07 9.03
N ASN A 40 -5.58 -4.50 8.13
CA ASN A 40 -4.57 -3.63 7.53
C ASN A 40 -5.22 -2.53 6.68
N ILE A 41 -6.15 -2.90 5.78
CA ILE A 41 -6.83 -1.89 4.96
C ILE A 41 -7.70 -0.96 5.81
N GLY A 42 -8.34 -1.50 6.86
CA GLY A 42 -9.14 -0.71 7.78
C GLY A 42 -8.31 0.32 8.53
N MET A 43 -7.12 -0.04 9.00
CA MET A 43 -6.19 0.89 9.64
C MET A 43 -5.83 2.01 8.66
N MET A 44 -5.31 1.67 7.48
CA MET A 44 -4.90 2.67 6.48
C MET A 44 -6.04 3.61 6.06
N MET A 45 -7.26 3.07 5.86
CA MET A 45 -8.42 3.87 5.45
C MET A 45 -8.97 4.77 6.56
N LEU A 46 -8.94 4.32 7.81
CA LEU A 46 -9.55 5.04 8.93
C LEU A 46 -8.62 6.06 9.55
N THR A 47 -7.31 5.78 9.60
CA THR A 47 -6.31 6.70 10.15
C THR A 47 -5.71 7.60 9.08
N GLY A 48 -5.65 7.14 7.82
CA GLY A 48 -4.92 7.82 6.75
C GLY A 48 -3.39 7.83 6.98
N GLU A 49 -2.89 7.09 7.97
CA GLU A 49 -1.47 7.08 8.30
C GLU A 49 -0.65 6.37 7.22
N PRO A 50 0.53 6.91 6.87
CA PRO A 50 1.43 6.26 5.94
C PRO A 50 2.06 5.00 6.57
N VAL A 51 2.27 3.99 5.73
CA VAL A 51 3.09 2.81 6.04
C VAL A 51 4.33 2.78 5.16
N THR A 52 5.43 2.28 5.73
CA THR A 52 6.70 2.08 5.03
C THR A 52 6.58 1.00 3.94
N ALA A 53 7.52 0.99 3.00
CA ALA A 53 7.61 -0.06 1.99
C ALA A 53 7.70 -1.47 2.61
N GLN A 54 8.45 -1.61 3.70
CA GLN A 54 8.61 -2.89 4.37
C GLN A 54 7.33 -3.36 5.09
N GLU A 55 6.59 -2.45 5.72
CA GLU A 55 5.26 -2.75 6.26
C GLU A 55 4.28 -3.13 5.15
N ALA A 56 4.27 -2.38 4.04
CA ALA A 56 3.45 -2.69 2.87
C ALA A 56 3.74 -4.11 2.34
N LYS A 57 5.01 -4.51 2.26
CA LYS A 57 5.40 -5.89 1.91
C LYS A 57 4.88 -6.91 2.93
N ASN A 58 5.04 -6.65 4.22
CA ASN A 58 4.58 -7.55 5.29
C ASN A 58 3.05 -7.71 5.29
N MET A 59 2.31 -6.68 4.89
CA MET A 59 0.84 -6.71 4.73
C MET A 59 0.39 -7.43 3.46
N GLY A 60 1.29 -7.70 2.51
CA GLY A 60 0.98 -8.25 1.19
C GLY A 60 0.60 -7.21 0.14
N LEU A 61 0.79 -5.91 0.42
CA LEU A 61 0.54 -4.83 -0.54
C LEU A 61 1.62 -4.75 -1.63
N ALA A 62 2.85 -5.13 -1.29
CA ALA A 62 3.99 -5.21 -2.19
C ALA A 62 4.58 -6.62 -2.20
N ASN A 63 4.99 -7.12 -3.38
CA ASN A 63 5.64 -8.42 -3.52
C ASN A 63 7.12 -8.34 -3.13
N LYS A 64 7.80 -7.28 -3.57
CA LYS A 64 9.24 -7.08 -3.36
C LYS A 64 9.51 -5.63 -2.97
N VAL A 65 10.50 -5.46 -2.10
CA VAL A 65 11.09 -4.17 -1.74
C VAL A 65 12.58 -4.27 -2.08
N VAL A 66 13.11 -3.24 -2.74
CA VAL A 66 14.50 -3.17 -3.23
C VAL A 66 15.13 -1.82 -2.90
N PRO A 67 16.47 -1.71 -2.82
CA PRO A 67 17.13 -0.41 -2.78
C PRO A 67 16.71 0.49 -3.95
N GLU A 68 16.70 1.80 -3.73
CA GLU A 68 16.25 2.78 -4.73
C GLU A 68 16.99 2.62 -6.06
N GLU A 69 18.31 2.43 -6.00
CA GLU A 69 19.19 2.25 -7.15
C GLU A 69 18.91 0.98 -7.97
N GLU A 70 18.23 -0.01 -7.38
CA GLU A 70 17.88 -1.27 -8.03
C GLU A 70 16.44 -1.29 -8.58
N LEU A 71 15.62 -0.26 -8.31
CA LEU A 71 14.19 -0.28 -8.63
C LEU A 71 13.93 -0.48 -10.13
N GLU A 72 14.59 0.30 -11.00
CA GLU A 72 14.43 0.22 -12.46
C GLU A 72 14.92 -1.11 -13.05
N LEU A 73 15.88 -1.76 -12.40
CA LEU A 73 16.39 -3.07 -12.83
C LEU A 73 15.47 -4.22 -12.39
N ALA A 74 14.62 -3.97 -11.39
CA ALA A 74 13.70 -4.94 -10.83
C ALA A 74 12.29 -4.90 -11.44
N ALA A 75 12.00 -3.91 -12.29
CA ALA A 75 10.77 -3.76 -13.07
C ALA A 75 10.82 -4.53 -14.39
#